data_AF-A0A0S8DRC2-F1
#
_entry.id   AF-A0A0S8DRC2-F1
#
_cell.length_a   1.000
_cell.length_b   1.000
_cell.length_c   1.000
_cell.angle_alpha   90.00
_cell.angle_beta   90.00
_cell.angle_gamma   90.00
#
_symmetry.space_group_name_H-M   'P 1'
#
loop_
_entity.id
_entity.type
_entity.pdbx_description
1 polymer ?
#
loop_
_entity_poly.entity_id
_entity_poly.type
_entity_poly.pdbx_seq_one_letter_code
_entity_poly.pdbx_strand_id
1 'polypeptide(L)' 'MADVVEMPPEQSAPSIGTGIAVPQRGMSMESVEQSFGMPREKVGAVGDPPISRWVYNDFTVYFEHHLVLHSVIHKSH' A
#
# COMPACT_ATOMS: atom_id res chain seq x y z
N MET A 1 1.54 -32.44 21.59
CA MET A 1 0.99 -31.35 20.76
C MET A 1 2.14 -30.41 20.49
N ALA A 2 2.56 -30.27 19.24
CA ALA A 2 3.71 -29.45 18.89
C ALA A 2 3.30 -27.98 18.90
N ASP A 3 3.92 -27.19 19.78
CA ASP A 3 3.89 -25.73 19.75
C ASP A 3 4.98 -25.30 18.76
N VAL A 4 4.57 -24.83 17.57
CA VAL A 4 5.52 -24.32 16.57
C VAL A 4 5.65 -22.82 16.72
N VAL A 5 6.83 -22.46 17.19
CA VAL A 5 7.44 -21.14 17.30
C VAL A 5 7.16 -20.24 16.10
N GLU A 6 6.57 -19.08 16.43
CA GLU A 6 6.89 -17.74 15.94
C GLU A 6 7.76 -17.65 14.67
N MET A 7 7.13 -17.32 13.53
CA MET A 7 7.83 -16.65 12.45
C MET A 7 7.65 -15.15 12.67
N PRO A 8 8.69 -14.40 13.07
CA PRO A 8 8.62 -12.95 13.01
C PRO A 8 8.39 -12.56 11.54
N PRO A 9 7.46 -11.65 11.20
CA PRO A 9 7.59 -10.98 9.92
C PRO A 9 8.95 -10.29 9.97
N GLU A 10 9.90 -10.69 9.12
CA GLU A 10 11.05 -9.85 8.85
C GLU A 10 10.49 -8.53 8.34
N GLN A 11 10.35 -7.59 9.28
CA GLN A 11 10.04 -6.20 9.06
C GLN A 11 11.17 -5.68 8.18
N SER A 12 10.94 -5.79 6.87
CA SER A 12 11.76 -5.18 5.85
C SER A 12 11.92 -3.72 6.28
N ALA A 13 13.16 -3.39 6.65
CA ALA A 13 13.51 -2.22 7.43
C ALA A 13 12.78 -0.95 6.96
N PRO A 14 12.40 -0.04 7.87
CA PRO A 14 12.02 1.30 7.43
C PRO A 14 13.27 1.89 6.79
N SER A 15 13.29 1.89 5.46
CA SER A 15 14.25 2.70 4.72
C SER A 15 13.89 4.12 5.12
N ILE A 16 14.72 4.73 5.98
CA ILE A 16 14.55 6.11 6.44
C ILE A 16 14.86 7.00 5.25
N GLY A 17 13.94 7.05 4.29
CA GLY A 17 13.83 8.12 3.33
C GLY A 17 13.12 9.26 4.03
N THR A 18 13.68 10.45 4.00
CA THR A 18 13.11 11.70 4.50
C THR A 18 11.89 12.13 3.66
N GLY A 19 10.90 11.26 3.51
CA GLY A 19 9.70 11.45 2.69
C GLY A 19 8.51 10.69 3.26
N ILE A 20 7.31 11.08 2.83
CA ILE A 20 6.06 10.40 3.20
C ILE A 20 6.20 8.91 2.88
N ALA A 21 6.06 8.05 3.87
CA ALA A 21 6.06 6.60 3.67
C ALA A 21 4.86 6.26 2.78
N VAL A 22 5.12 5.59 1.66
CA VAL A 22 4.08 5.14 0.73
C VAL A 22 4.30 3.67 0.40
N PRO A 23 3.23 2.91 0.12
CA PRO A 23 3.37 1.50 -0.22
C PRO A 23 4.19 1.31 -1.50
N GLN A 24 5.03 0.28 -1.50
CA GLN A 24 5.89 -0.05 -2.63
C GLN A 24 5.09 -0.76 -3.73
N ARG A 25 5.53 -0.60 -4.98
CA ARG A 25 4.97 -1.33 -6.14
C ARG A 25 5.09 -2.84 -5.93
N GLY A 26 4.01 -3.57 -6.20
CA GLY A 26 3.91 -5.02 -6.02
C GLY A 26 3.38 -5.45 -4.65
N MET A 27 3.14 -4.51 -3.71
CA MET A 27 2.51 -4.84 -2.42
C MET A 27 1.02 -5.16 -2.61
N SER A 28 0.47 -6.10 -1.84
CA SER A 28 -0.96 -6.43 -1.90
C SER A 28 -1.80 -5.36 -1.22
N MET A 29 -3.04 -5.13 -1.69
CA MET A 29 -4.01 -4.24 -1.04
C MET A 29 -4.09 -4.46 0.48
N GLU A 30 -4.15 -5.72 0.91
CA GLU A 30 -4.23 -6.10 2.32
C GLU A 30 -3.01 -5.66 3.14
N SER A 31 -1.79 -5.86 2.61
CA SER A 31 -0.56 -5.38 3.25
C SER A 31 -0.48 -3.85 3.31
N VAL A 32 -1.05 -3.16 2.31
CA VAL A 32 -1.18 -1.70 2.34
C VAL A 32 -2.13 -1.27 3.46
N GLU A 33 -3.31 -1.90 3.59
CA GLU A 33 -4.24 -1.58 4.69
C GLU A 33 -3.64 -1.90 6.05
N GLN A 34 -2.90 -2.99 6.19
CA GLN A 34 -2.24 -3.32 7.46
C GLN A 34 -1.10 -2.35 7.82
N SER A 35 -0.34 -1.87 6.82
CA SER A 35 0.81 -1.00 7.07
C SER A 35 0.45 0.48 7.16
N PHE A 36 -0.52 0.95 6.36
CA PHE A 36 -0.89 2.37 6.22
C PHE A 36 -2.29 2.67 6.77
N GLY A 37 -3.09 1.66 7.08
CA GLY A 37 -4.47 1.83 7.50
C GLY A 37 -5.45 2.01 6.34
N MET A 38 -6.69 2.31 6.70
CA MET A 38 -7.77 2.50 5.74
C MET A 38 -7.57 3.79 4.94
N PRO A 39 -7.70 3.76 3.60
CA PRO A 39 -7.71 4.96 2.78
C PRO A 39 -8.96 5.80 3.05
N ARG A 40 -8.89 7.10 2.70
CA ARG A 40 -10.05 7.98 2.78
C ARG A 40 -11.13 7.59 1.78
N GLU A 41 -10.69 7.21 0.58
CA GLU A 41 -11.58 6.83 -0.51
C GLU A 41 -10.99 5.63 -1.26
N LYS A 42 -11.80 4.58 -1.43
CA LYS A 42 -11.48 3.43 -2.29
C LYS A 42 -12.26 3.58 -3.58
N VAL A 43 -11.59 3.96 -4.64
CA VAL A 43 -12.17 3.94 -5.99
C VAL A 43 -11.97 2.54 -6.54
N GLY A 44 -13.08 1.86 -6.84
CA GLY A 44 -13.08 0.55 -7.47
C GLY A 44 -12.40 0.55 -8.83
N ALA A 45 -12.20 -0.62 -9.42
CA ALA A 45 -11.55 -0.74 -10.71
C ALA A 45 -12.31 0.02 -11.80
N VAL A 46 -11.64 0.93 -12.50
CA VAL A 46 -12.18 1.69 -13.63
C VAL A 46 -11.33 1.43 -14.88
N GLY A 47 -11.99 1.16 -16.01
CA GLY A 47 -11.36 0.98 -17.32
C GLY A 47 -10.92 -0.46 -17.64
N ASP A 48 -10.28 -0.62 -18.80
CA ASP A 48 -9.66 -1.86 -19.26
C ASP A 48 -8.23 -1.52 -19.74
N PRO A 49 -7.16 -1.94 -19.02
CA PRO A 49 -7.17 -2.84 -17.86
C PRO A 49 -7.78 -2.21 -16.60
N PRO A 50 -8.36 -3.03 -15.69
CA PRO A 50 -9.01 -2.55 -14.48
C PRO A 50 -8.01 -1.99 -13.45
N ILE A 51 -7.98 -0.66 -13.31
CA ILE A 51 -7.14 0.06 -12.32
C ILE A 51 -8.01 0.55 -11.17
N SER A 52 -7.73 0.08 -9.96
CA SER A 52 -8.32 0.61 -8.72
C SER A 52 -7.41 1.69 -8.15
N ARG A 53 -7.95 2.70 -7.47
CA ARG A 53 -7.10 3.69 -6.78
C ARG A 53 -7.63 3.99 -5.39
N TRP A 54 -6.74 4.13 -4.44
CA TRP A 54 -7.06 4.51 -3.08
C TRP A 54 -6.47 5.88 -2.78
N VAL A 55 -7.31 6.76 -2.29
CA VAL A 55 -6.95 8.14 -1.98
C VAL A 55 -6.71 8.26 -0.48
N TYR A 56 -5.51 8.70 -0.11
CA TYR A 56 -5.14 9.11 1.24
C TYR A 56 -5.04 10.64 1.31
N ASN A 57 -4.86 11.18 2.51
CA ASN A 57 -4.66 12.63 2.70
C ASN A 57 -3.45 13.15 1.92
N ASP A 58 -2.31 12.49 2.10
CA ASP A 58 -1.00 12.97 1.63
C ASP A 58 -0.54 12.30 0.34
N PHE A 59 -1.20 11.22 -0.08
CA PHE A 59 -0.83 10.44 -1.26
C PHE A 59 -2.00 9.65 -1.85
N THR A 60 -1.86 9.16 -3.07
CA THR A 60 -2.82 8.30 -3.76
C THR A 60 -2.10 7.05 -4.26
N VAL A 61 -2.66 5.88 -4.01
CA VAL A 61 -2.10 4.58 -4.41
C VAL A 61 -2.96 4.00 -5.53
N TYR A 62 -2.34 3.64 -6.63
CA TYR A 62 -2.95 2.94 -7.75
C TYR A 62 -2.65 1.46 -7.63
N PHE A 63 -3.67 0.66 -7.85
CA PHE A 63 -3.62 -0.79 -7.83
C PHE A 63 -4.09 -1.33 -9.17
N GLU A 64 -3.36 -2.31 -9.67
CA GLU A 64 -3.77 -3.11 -10.81
C GLU A 64 -4.23 -4.46 -10.27
N HIS A 65 -5.49 -4.82 -10.52
CA HIS A 65 -6.18 -5.95 -9.91
C HIS A 65 -6.20 -5.89 -8.36
N HIS A 66 -5.11 -6.33 -7.73
CA HIS A 66 -4.92 -6.52 -6.29
C HIS A 66 -3.51 -6.11 -5.80
N LEU A 67 -2.64 -5.69 -6.72
CA LEU A 67 -1.25 -5.31 -6.44
C LEU A 67 -1.06 -3.82 -6.66
N VAL A 68 -0.22 -3.19 -5.83
CA VAL A 68 0.16 -1.78 -6.00
C VAL A 68 0.87 -1.64 -7.34
N LEU A 69 0.30 -0.81 -8.20
CA LEU A 69 0.89 -0.38 -9.46
C LEU A 69 1.82 0.82 -9.22
N HIS A 70 1.32 1.85 -8.52
CA HIS A 70 2.09 3.09 -8.32
C HIS A 70 1.56 3.91 -7.14
N SER A 71 2.44 4.63 -6.44
CA SER A 71 2.07 5.50 -5.32
C SER A 71 2.49 6.94 -5.60
N VAL A 72 1.53 7.86 -5.62
CA VAL A 72 1.73 9.29 -5.96
C VAL A 72 1.57 10.13 -4.70
N ILE A 73 2.63 10.80 -4.28
CA ILE A 73 2.58 11.76 -3.17
C ILE A 73 2.05 13.12 -3.64
N HIS A 74 1.11 13.69 -2.89
CA HIS A 74 0.62 15.05 -3.13
C HIS A 74 1.61 16.03 -2.49
N LYS A 75 2.59 16.50 -3.27
CA LYS A 75 3.45 17.60 -2.84
C LYS A 75 2.69 18.91 -2.96
N SER A 76 2.17 19.41 -1.85
CA SER A 76 1.71 20.80 -1.74
C SER A 76 2.96 21.70 -1.81
N HIS A 77 3.15 22.39 -2.94
CA HIS A 77 4.14 23.46 -3.07
C HIS A 77 3.49 24.82 -2.82
#